data_AF-A0A090EXZ0-F1
#
_entry.id   AF-A0A090EXZ0-F1
#
_cell.length_a   1.000
_cell.length_b   1.000
_cell.length_c   1.000
_cell.angle_alpha   90.00
_cell.angle_beta   90.00
_cell.angle_gamma   90.00
#
_symmetry.space_group_name_H-M   'P 1'
#
loop_
_entity.id
_entity.type
_entity.pdbx_description
1 polymer ?
#
loop_
_entity_poly.entity_id
_entity_poly.type
_entity_poly.pdbx_seq_one_letter_code
_entity_poly.pdbx_strand_id
1 'polypeptide(L)'
;MSLLETCEWSDDYRAVVATIGPRYRVIVDRRAFGWTLQQRRERGGGHGRWFNIASLITSRKNLSEVTLPLMHSGYVKDHGITQDTVDAAFATLPERFSPEPTHGQLVINTRPPSPHPVPTSYKTAHSIT
;
A
#
# COMPACT_ATOMS: atom_id res chain seq x y z
N MET A 1 -18.33 -16.31 -8.67
CA MET A 1 -17.51 -15.24 -8.08
C MET A 1 -16.91 -15.77 -6.79
N SER A 2 -15.58 -15.91 -6.78
CA SER A 2 -14.83 -16.54 -5.70
C SER A 2 -14.37 -15.47 -4.71
N LEU A 3 -14.43 -15.77 -3.42
CA LEU A 3 -13.91 -14.94 -2.31
C LEU A 3 -12.40 -14.60 -2.43
N LEU A 4 -11.70 -15.17 -3.41
CA LEU A 4 -10.29 -14.92 -3.72
C LEU A 4 -10.07 -13.86 -4.83
N GLU A 5 -11.14 -13.37 -5.46
CA GLU A 5 -11.12 -12.28 -6.45
C GLU A 5 -11.14 -10.88 -5.80
N THR A 6 -11.19 -10.78 -4.47
CA THR A 6 -11.35 -9.52 -3.71
C THR A 6 -10.08 -8.67 -3.59
N CYS A 7 -8.95 -9.10 -4.14
CA CYS A 7 -7.72 -8.31 -4.16
C CYS A 7 -7.15 -8.13 -5.57
N GLU A 8 -8.02 -7.89 -6.56
CA GLU A 8 -7.66 -7.02 -7.69
C GLU A 8 -7.75 -5.58 -7.20
N TRP A 9 -6.75 -5.12 -6.44
CA TRP A 9 -6.62 -3.67 -6.24
C TRP A 9 -6.08 -3.12 -7.54
N SER A 10 -7.02 -2.55 -8.29
CA SER A 10 -6.85 -1.83 -9.54
C SER A 10 -5.55 -1.03 -9.61
N ASP A 11 -4.93 -0.98 -10.80
CA ASP A 11 -3.86 -0.03 -11.15
C ASP A 11 -4.37 1.45 -11.18
N ASP A 12 -5.47 1.77 -10.47
CA ASP A 12 -6.09 3.10 -10.34
C ASP A 12 -5.26 4.06 -9.43
N TYR A 13 -3.95 4.11 -9.63
CA TYR A 13 -3.11 5.17 -9.08
C TYR A 13 -2.94 6.28 -10.10
N ARG A 14 -2.74 7.52 -9.64
CA ARG A 14 -2.60 8.66 -10.57
C ARG A 14 -1.31 8.58 -11.37
N ALA A 15 -0.21 8.23 -10.71
CA ALA A 15 1.11 8.14 -11.31
C ALA A 15 2.04 7.25 -10.48
N VAL A 16 2.95 6.53 -11.15
CA VAL A 16 4.18 6.02 -10.51
C VAL A 16 5.19 7.17 -10.50
N VAL A 17 5.73 7.48 -9.33
CA VAL A 17 6.64 8.62 -9.15
C VAL A 17 8.08 8.20 -8.89
N ALA A 18 8.29 6.96 -8.43
CA ALA A 18 9.62 6.37 -8.28
C ALA A 18 9.55 4.84 -8.39
N THR A 19 10.62 4.23 -8.85
CA THR A 19 10.78 2.77 -8.91
C THR A 19 12.10 2.38 -8.27
N ILE A 20 12.09 1.33 -7.45
CA ILE A 20 13.27 0.82 -6.76
C ILE A 20 13.44 -0.65 -7.16
N GLY A 21 14.11 -0.84 -8.29
CA GLY A 21 14.18 -2.12 -8.96
C GLY A 21 12.82 -2.64 -9.47
N PRO A 22 12.74 -3.91 -9.89
CA PRO A 22 11.54 -4.49 -10.51
C PRO A 22 10.38 -4.76 -9.52
N ARG A 23 10.65 -4.79 -8.21
CA ARG A 23 9.67 -5.24 -7.20
C ARG A 23 9.17 -4.15 -6.28
N TYR A 24 9.69 -2.93 -6.34
CA TYR A 24 9.23 -1.85 -5.47
C TYR A 24 9.00 -0.59 -6.29
N ARG A 25 7.92 0.12 -5.99
CA ARG A 25 7.60 1.40 -6.60
C ARG A 25 6.86 2.30 -5.62
N VAL A 26 6.92 3.60 -5.85
CA VAL A 26 6.13 4.59 -5.16
C VAL A 26 5.13 5.18 -6.13
N ILE A 27 3.87 5.25 -5.70
CA ILE A 27 2.77 5.82 -6.46
C ILE A 27 2.18 7.02 -5.73
N VAL A 28 1.50 7.90 -6.46
CA VAL A 28 0.55 8.85 -5.88
C VAL A 28 -0.75 8.11 -5.57
N ASP A 29 -1.22 8.21 -4.33
CA ASP A 29 -2.51 7.64 -3.93
C ASP A 29 -3.65 8.13 -4.84
N ARG A 30 -4.67 7.30 -5.05
CA ARG A 30 -5.83 7.61 -5.90
C ARG A 30 -6.49 8.92 -5.50
N ARG A 31 -6.59 9.15 -4.19
CA ARG A 31 -7.17 10.36 -3.60
C ARG A 31 -6.20 11.54 -3.54
N ALA A 32 -4.97 11.37 -4.01
CA ALA A 32 -3.90 12.35 -3.94
C ALA A 32 -3.66 12.87 -2.51
N PHE A 33 -3.65 11.97 -1.53
CA PHE A 33 -3.36 12.32 -0.13
C PHE A 33 -1.90 12.12 0.27
N GLY A 34 -1.11 11.53 -0.61
CA GLY A 34 0.27 11.22 -0.31
C GLY A 34 0.83 10.22 -1.30
N TRP A 35 2.02 9.76 -0.95
CA TRP A 35 2.66 8.64 -1.61
C TRP A 35 2.34 7.33 -0.93
N THR A 36 2.30 6.28 -1.74
CA THR A 36 2.11 4.90 -1.31
C THR A 36 3.24 4.05 -1.87
N LEU A 37 3.95 3.36 -0.99
CA LEU A 37 4.96 2.38 -1.35
C LEU A 37 4.28 1.05 -1.67
N GLN A 38 4.58 0.51 -2.85
CA GLN A 38 4.06 -0.76 -3.32
C GLN A 38 5.17 -1.78 -3.52
N GLN A 39 4.86 -3.04 -3.20
CA GLN A 39 5.68 -4.21 -3.49
C GLN A 39 5.00 -5.12 -4.51
N ARG A 40 5.75 -5.59 -5.51
CA ARG A 40 5.33 -6.65 -6.40
C ARG A 40 5.64 -8.01 -5.77
N ARG A 41 4.59 -8.81 -5.58
CA ARG A 41 4.75 -10.24 -5.30
C ARG A 41 4.65 -10.99 -6.62
N GLU A 42 5.79 -11.46 -7.10
CA GLU A 42 5.82 -12.41 -8.20
C GLU A 42 5.49 -13.79 -7.62
N ARG A 43 4.38 -14.38 -8.08
CA ARG A 43 4.27 -15.83 -8.18
C ARG A 43 4.84 -16.15 -9.56
N GLY A 44 5.75 -17.12 -9.67
CA GLY A 44 6.57 -17.34 -10.88
C GLY A 44 5.82 -17.23 -12.21
N GLY A 45 6.51 -16.75 -13.25
CA GLY A 45 5.96 -16.60 -14.61
C GLY A 45 5.76 -15.15 -15.09
N GLY A 46 6.42 -14.16 -14.50
CA GLY A 46 6.43 -12.77 -15.01
C GLY A 46 5.16 -11.94 -14.72
N HIS A 47 4.11 -12.57 -14.19
CA HIS A 47 2.86 -11.92 -13.78
C HIS A 47 2.80 -11.79 -12.25
N GLY A 48 3.05 -10.58 -11.74
CA GLY A 48 3.00 -10.28 -10.30
C GLY A 48 2.04 -9.14 -9.99
N ARG A 49 1.30 -9.25 -8.88
CA ARG A 49 0.39 -8.22 -8.37
C ARG A 49 1.15 -7.23 -7.48
N TRP A 50 0.75 -5.97 -7.52
CA TRP A 50 1.26 -4.91 -6.64
C TRP A 50 0.43 -4.83 -5.37
N PHE A 51 1.10 -4.65 -4.22
CA PHE A 51 0.48 -4.55 -2.91
C PHE A 51 1.00 -3.30 -2.19
N ASN A 52 0.10 -2.53 -1.59
CA ASN A 52 0.49 -1.40 -0.74
C ASN A 52 1.13 -1.96 0.54
N ILE A 53 2.34 -1.48 0.86
CA ILE A 53 3.06 -1.84 2.09
C ILE A 53 3.18 -0.64 3.05
N ALA A 54 3.09 0.58 2.53
CA ALA A 54 2.89 1.80 3.31
C ALA A 54 2.12 2.82 2.47
N SER A 55 1.23 3.59 3.09
CA SER A 55 0.33 4.52 2.40
C SER A 55 0.27 5.86 3.13
N LEU A 56 -0.24 6.89 2.45
CA LEU A 56 -0.49 8.23 3.01
C LEU A 56 0.79 8.91 3.57
N ILE A 57 1.94 8.63 2.96
CA ILE A 57 3.19 9.27 3.33
C ILE A 57 3.27 10.62 2.63
N THR A 58 3.33 11.69 3.42
CA THR A 58 3.30 13.08 2.92
C THR A 58 4.66 13.77 2.95
N SER A 59 5.68 13.17 3.57
CA SER A 59 7.04 13.71 3.62
C SER A 59 8.01 12.77 2.92
N ARG A 60 8.90 13.33 2.09
CA ARG A 60 9.91 12.57 1.36
C ARG A 60 10.92 11.97 2.32
N LYS A 61 11.34 12.71 3.35
CA LYS A 61 12.19 12.19 4.41
C LYS A 61 11.58 10.94 5.06
N ASN A 62 10.32 11.02 5.50
CA ASN A 62 9.64 9.87 6.09
C ASN A 62 9.55 8.70 5.09
N LEU A 63 9.19 8.98 3.83
CA LEU A 63 9.16 7.98 2.77
C LEU A 63 10.52 7.27 2.62
N SER A 64 11.61 8.02 2.61
CA SER A 64 12.96 7.46 2.51
C SER A 64 13.34 6.58 3.71
N GLU A 65 13.07 7.07 4.92
CA GLU A 65 13.37 6.38 6.17
C GLU A 65 12.62 5.05 6.31
N VAL A 66 11.36 4.98 5.87
CA VAL A 66 10.54 3.78 6.00
C VAL A 66 10.67 2.80 4.83
N THR A 67 11.17 3.25 3.68
CA THR A 67 11.19 2.42 2.47
C THR A 67 12.12 1.22 2.61
N LEU A 68 13.39 1.43 2.97
CA LEU A 68 14.37 0.35 3.06
C LEU A 68 14.01 -0.69 4.14
N PRO A 69 13.58 -0.31 5.37
CA PRO A 69 13.14 -1.27 6.39
C PRO A 69 11.94 -2.13 5.99
N LEU A 70 11.06 -1.64 5.10
CA LEU A 70 9.89 -2.38 4.63
C LEU A 70 10.18 -3.29 3.43
N MET A 71 11.41 -3.25 2.89
CA MET A 71 11.83 -4.17 1.84
C MET A 71 12.22 -5.54 2.39
N HIS A 72 12.04 -6.58 1.58
CA HIS A 72 12.44 -7.93 1.95
C HIS A 72 13.97 -8.01 2.01
N SER A 73 14.53 -8.36 3.17
CA SER A 73 15.98 -8.33 3.42
C SER A 73 16.82 -9.13 2.42
N GLY A 74 16.33 -10.31 1.99
CA GLY A 74 16.99 -11.10 0.94
C GLY A 74 17.04 -10.36 -0.39
N TYR A 75 15.97 -9.67 -0.77
CA TYR A 75 15.93 -8.91 -2.02
C TYR A 75 16.86 -7.69 -1.96
N VAL A 76 16.89 -6.97 -0.83
CA VAL A 76 17.81 -5.85 -0.60
C VAL A 76 19.25 -6.29 -0.80
N LYS A 77 19.62 -7.44 -0.21
CA LYS A 77 20.96 -8.01 -0.33
C LYS A 77 21.28 -8.46 -1.75
N ASP A 78 20.37 -9.21 -2.39
CA ASP A 78 20.58 -9.79 -3.72
C ASP A 78 20.70 -8.72 -4.81
N HIS A 79 20.05 -7.57 -4.62
CA HIS A 79 20.06 -6.45 -5.56
C HIS A 79 20.94 -5.27 -5.14
N GLY A 80 21.69 -5.40 -4.04
CA GLY A 80 22.60 -4.35 -3.56
C GLY A 80 21.91 -3.02 -3.26
N ILE A 81 20.66 -3.05 -2.81
CA ILE A 81 19.89 -1.84 -2.53
C ILE A 81 20.39 -1.23 -1.22
N THR A 82 20.80 0.03 -1.28
CA THR A 82 21.28 0.80 -0.13
C THR A 82 20.35 1.98 0.15
N GLN A 83 20.56 2.66 1.28
CA GLN A 83 19.84 3.90 1.57
C GLN A 83 20.09 4.95 0.48
N ASP A 84 21.32 5.07 -0.02
CA ASP A 84 21.68 5.97 -1.12
C ASP A 84 20.88 5.67 -2.40
N THR A 85 20.59 4.39 -2.68
CA THR A 85 19.74 3.98 -3.81
C THR A 85 18.30 4.49 -3.64
N VAL A 86 17.78 4.40 -2.41
CA VAL A 86 16.44 4.88 -2.08
C VAL A 86 16.38 6.41 -2.18
N ASP A 87 17.36 7.10 -1.59
CA ASP A 87 17.45 8.56 -1.63
C ASP A 87 17.60 9.08 -3.07
N ALA A 88 18.41 8.42 -3.89
CA ALA A 88 18.55 8.74 -5.31
C ALA A 88 17.23 8.56 -6.08
N ALA A 89 16.48 7.48 -5.79
CA ALA A 89 15.18 7.25 -6.40
C ALA A 89 14.13 8.32 -6.03
N PHE A 90 14.28 8.96 -4.87
CA PHE A 90 13.37 9.98 -4.36
C PHE A 90 13.87 11.42 -4.56
N ALA A 91 15.06 11.61 -5.13
CA ALA A 91 15.70 12.92 -5.24
C ALA A 91 14.84 13.96 -6.00
N THR A 92 14.03 13.51 -6.96
CA THR A 92 13.14 14.34 -7.77
C THR A 92 11.80 14.65 -7.10
N LEU A 93 11.47 13.97 -6.00
CA LEU A 93 10.24 14.23 -5.26
C LEU A 93 10.37 15.53 -4.44
N PRO A 94 9.29 16.33 -4.31
CA PRO A 94 9.28 17.45 -3.38
C PRO A 94 9.42 16.95 -1.93
N GLU A 95 9.87 17.80 -1.00
CA GLU A 95 10.01 17.37 0.39
C GLU A 95 8.65 17.07 1.06
N ARG A 96 7.61 17.81 0.65
CA ARG A 96 6.23 17.56 1.07
C ARG A 96 5.37 17.25 -0.13
N PHE A 97 4.45 16.31 0.04
CA PHE A 97 3.41 16.03 -0.93
C PHE A 97 2.54 17.27 -1.13
N SER A 98 2.26 17.61 -2.39
CA SER A 98 1.46 18.75 -2.78
C SER A 98 0.46 18.36 -3.88
N PRO A 99 -0.80 18.82 -3.83
CA PRO A 99 -1.37 19.68 -2.79
C PRO A 99 -1.49 18.97 -1.44
N GLU A 100 -1.40 19.72 -0.35
CA GLU A 100 -1.60 19.16 0.99
C GLU A 100 -3.04 18.61 1.08
N PRO A 101 -3.23 17.36 1.55
CA PRO A 101 -4.55 16.78 1.70
C PRO A 101 -5.40 17.67 2.62
N THR A 102 -6.38 18.37 2.04
CA THR A 102 -7.29 19.20 2.82
C THR A 102 -8.31 18.29 3.49
N HIS A 103 -8.65 18.59 4.76
CA HIS A 103 -9.59 17.81 5.57
C HIS A 103 -10.93 17.53 4.86
N GLY A 104 -11.37 18.40 3.95
CA GLY A 104 -12.59 18.21 3.15
C GLY A 104 -12.55 17.06 2.13
N GLN A 105 -11.37 16.51 1.83
CA GLN A 105 -11.22 15.38 0.91
C GLN A 105 -11.24 14.03 1.64
N LEU A 106 -10.99 14.02 2.96
CA LEU A 106 -11.16 12.85 3.84
C LEU A 106 -12.65 12.60 4.11
N VAL A 107 -13.42 12.32 3.06
CA VAL A 107 -14.73 11.69 3.24
C VAL A 107 -14.46 10.25 3.67
N ILE A 108 -14.45 10.03 4.98
CA ILE A 108 -14.61 8.71 5.56
C ILE A 108 -16.07 8.36 5.29
N ASN A 109 -16.31 7.58 4.24
CA ASN A 109 -17.57 6.86 4.12
C ASN A 109 -17.57 5.78 5.20
N THR A 110 -17.78 6.19 6.46
CA THR A 110 -18.25 5.26 7.47
C THR A 110 -19.55 4.73 6.91
N ARG A 111 -19.62 3.41 6.71
CA ARG A 111 -20.89 2.76 6.38
C ARG A 111 -21.92 3.32 7.37
N PRO A 112 -23.04 3.91 6.93
CA PRO A 112 -24.07 4.34 7.87
C PRO A 112 -24.41 3.13 8.75
N PRO A 113 -24.57 3.31 10.08
CA PRO A 113 -24.91 2.21 10.96
C PRO A 113 -26.10 1.48 10.35
N SER A 114 -25.91 0.18 10.08
CA SER A 114 -26.98 -0.66 9.53
C SER A 114 -28.16 -0.56 10.49
N PRO A 115 -29.36 -0.14 10.04
CA PRO A 115 -30.54 -0.09 10.90
C PRO A 115 -31.03 -1.49 11.28
N HIS A 116 -30.45 -2.54 10.68
CA HIS A 116 -30.80 -3.92 11.00
C HIS A 116 -29.89 -4.47 12.11
N PRO A 117 -30.47 -5.02 13.19
CA PRO A 117 -29.69 -5.73 14.20
C PRO A 117 -28.96 -6.90 13.55
N VAL A 118 -27.67 -7.03 13.88
CA VAL A 118 -26.84 -8.18 13.48
C VAL A 118 -27.49 -9.43 14.07
N PRO A 119 -27.80 -10.48 13.28
CA PRO A 119 -28.32 -11.72 13.85
C PRO A 119 -27.23 -12.35 14.73
N THR A 120 -27.52 -12.50 16.02
CA THR A 120 -26.73 -13.31 16.96
C THR A 120 -26.75 -14.75 16.47
N SER A 121 -25.66 -15.21 15.86
CA SER A 121 -25.50 -16.62 15.50
C SER A 121 -25.34 -17.43 16.80
N TYR A 122 -26.42 -18.09 17.22
CA TYR A 122 -26.37 -19.18 18.20
C TYR A 122 -25.63 -20.36 17.57
N LYS A 123 -24.34 -20.51 17.87
CA LYS A 123 -23.66 -21.80 17.67
C LYS A 123 -24.05 -22.73 18.82
N THR A 124 -24.96 -23.63 18.51
CA THR A 124 -25.51 -24.68 19.36
C THR A 124 -24.44 -25.73 19.72
N ALA A 125 -24.42 -26.06 21.02
CA ALA A 125 -24.02 -27.30 21.69
C ALA A 125 -22.72 -28.03 21.27
N HIS A 126 -21.73 -27.99 22.16
CA HIS A 126 -20.82 -29.12 22.34
C HIS A 126 -21.57 -30.25 23.06
N SER A 127 -21.88 -31.33 22.36
CA SER A 127 -22.24 -32.60 23.01
C SER A 127 -21.00 -33.17 23.68
N ILE A 128 -21.08 -33.27 25.01
CA ILE A 128 -20.18 -34.03 25.87
C ILE A 128 -20.53 -35.51 25.67
N THR A 129 -19.53 -36.32 25.33
CA THR A 129 -19.52 -37.77 25.56
C THR A 129 -18.39 -38.08 26.51
#